data_AF-A0A3N5IA67-F1
#
_entry.id   AF-A0A3N5IA67-F1
#
_cell.length_a   1.000
_cell.length_b   1.000
_cell.length_c   1.000
_cell.angle_alpha   90.00
_cell.angle_beta   90.00
_cell.angle_gamma   90.00
#
_symmetry.space_group_name_H-M   'P 1'
#
loop_
_entity.id
_entity.type
_entity.pdbx_description
1 polymer ?
#
loop_
_entity_poly.entity_id
_entity_poly.type
_entity_poly.pdbx_seq_one_letter_code
_entity_poly.pdbx_strand_id
1 'polypeptide(L)' 'MSLPGSSPSGDTAPSQEDRVLTSRLWQGADLLGITLLDHLILADERCYSFADQGWPGA' A
#
# COMPACT_ATOMS: atom_id res chain seq x y z
N MET A 1 -4.22 12.53 -27.52
CA MET A 1 -5.54 11.91 -27.27
C MET A 1 -5.27 10.69 -26.42
N SER A 2 -5.41 10.79 -25.10
CA SER A 2 -5.01 9.73 -24.14
C SER A 2 -6.23 8.91 -23.74
N LEU A 3 -6.09 7.58 -23.73
CA LEU A 3 -7.17 6.63 -23.44
C LEU A 3 -7.60 6.70 -21.97
N PRO A 4 -8.92 6.62 -21.66
CA PRO A 4 -9.41 6.52 -20.29
C PRO A 4 -9.10 5.12 -19.74
N GLY A 5 -7.93 4.95 -19.15
CA GLY A 5 -7.51 3.65 -18.59
C GLY A 5 -6.00 3.48 -18.43
N SER A 6 -5.18 4.32 -19.05
CA SER A 6 -3.77 4.41 -18.67
C SER A 6 -3.66 5.21 -17.38
N SER A 7 -3.44 4.53 -16.25
CA SER A 7 -2.84 5.17 -15.08
C SER A 7 -1.62 5.95 -15.57
N PRO A 8 -1.52 7.27 -15.31
CA PRO A 8 -0.25 7.95 -15.50
C PRO A 8 0.77 7.19 -14.65
N SER A 9 1.94 6.89 -15.22
CA SER A 9 3.01 6.05 -14.64
C SER A 9 3.66 6.64 -13.36
N GLY A 10 2.85 7.06 -12.39
CA GLY A 10 3.26 7.78 -11.18
C GLY A 10 2.14 7.99 -10.16
N ASP A 11 1.07 7.19 -10.21
CA ASP A 11 0.09 7.13 -9.11
C ASP A 11 0.56 6.11 -8.08
N THR A 12 0.86 6.59 -6.87
CA THR A 12 1.25 5.75 -5.73
C THR A 12 0.05 5.31 -4.90
N ALA A 13 -1.18 5.69 -5.28
CA ALA A 13 -2.36 5.30 -4.54
C ALA A 13 -2.54 3.77 -4.57
N PRO A 14 -2.76 3.13 -3.40
CA PRO A 14 -2.93 1.69 -3.32
C PRO A 14 -4.20 1.25 -4.03
N SER A 15 -4.08 0.22 -4.87
CA SER A 15 -5.21 -0.49 -5.44
C SER A 15 -6.00 -1.23 -4.37
N GLN A 16 -7.16 -1.78 -4.74
CA GLN A 16 -7.94 -2.62 -3.85
C GLN A 16 -7.17 -3.90 -3.44
N GLU A 17 -6.39 -4.46 -4.36
CA GLU A 17 -5.58 -5.65 -4.11
C GLU A 17 -4.46 -5.38 -3.13
N ASP A 18 -3.78 -4.23 -3.25
CA ASP A 18 -2.75 -3.80 -2.31
C ASP A 18 -3.31 -3.68 -0.89
N ARG A 19 -4.49 -3.06 -0.74
CA ARG A 19 -5.17 -2.92 0.57
C ARG A 19 -5.50 -4.27 1.18
N VAL A 20 -6.01 -5.22 0.38
CA VAL A 20 -6.31 -6.57 0.84
C VAL A 20 -5.04 -7.30 1.26
N LEU A 21 -3.96 -7.16 0.49
CA LEU A 21 -2.66 -7.74 0.81
C LEU A 21 -2.10 -7.16 2.12
N THR A 22 -2.08 -5.83 2.27
CA THR A 22 -1.64 -5.15 3.50
C THR A 22 -2.39 -5.66 4.73
N SER A 23 -3.72 -5.77 4.65
CA SER A 23 -4.52 -6.28 5.78
C SER A 23 -4.20 -7.74 6.11
N ARG A 24 -3.89 -8.59 5.12
CA ARG A 24 -3.50 -10.00 5.38
C ARG A 24 -2.10 -10.09 5.99
N LEU A 25 -1.16 -9.30 5.50
CA LEU A 25 0.19 -9.22 6.06
C LEU A 25 0.16 -8.77 7.51
N TRP A 26 -0.63 -7.73 7.81
CA TRP A 26 -0.80 -7.26 9.19
C TRP A 26 -1.36 -8.35 10.10
N GLN A 27 -2.48 -8.98 9.72
CA GLN A 27 -3.08 -10.07 10.50
C GLN A 27 -2.09 -11.22 10.72
N GLY A 28 -1.31 -11.59 9.70
CA GLY A 28 -0.30 -12.63 9.82
C GLY A 28 0.85 -12.24 10.76
N ALA A 29 1.30 -10.98 10.70
CA ALA A 29 2.36 -10.47 11.56
C ALA A 29 1.90 -10.41 13.03
N ASP A 30 0.68 -9.93 13.29
CA ASP A 30 0.06 -9.90 14.63
C ASP A 30 -0.03 -11.30 15.26
N LEU A 31 -0.47 -12.29 14.48
CA LEU A 31 -0.51 -13.70 14.91
C LEU A 31 0.87 -14.26 15.31
N LEU A 32 1.94 -13.75 14.70
CA LEU A 32 3.31 -14.16 14.98
C LEU A 32 4.01 -13.29 16.03
N GLY A 33 3.34 -12.25 16.55
CA GLY A 33 3.95 -11.26 17.44
C GLY A 33 5.04 -10.43 16.76
N ILE A 34 4.95 -10.26 15.43
CA ILE A 34 5.87 -9.45 14.64
C ILE A 34 5.19 -8.12 14.31
N THR A 35 5.90 -7.01 14.53
CA THR A 35 5.41 -5.69 14.14
C THR A 35 5.65 -5.46 12.65
N LEU A 36 4.58 -5.21 11.89
CA LEU A 36 4.67 -4.70 10.52
C LEU A 36 4.85 -3.19 10.58
N LEU A 37 6.06 -2.70 10.30
CA LEU A 37 6.38 -1.27 10.45
C LEU A 37 5.69 -0.39 9.41
N ASP A 38 5.68 -0.82 8.15
CA ASP A 38 5.04 -0.10 7.06
C ASP A 38 4.89 -1.00 5.83
N HIS A 39 3.99 -0.61 4.92
CA HIS A 39 3.94 -1.10 3.55
C HIS A 39 4.11 0.11 2.63
N LEU A 40 5.21 0.14 1.87
CA LEU A 40 5.49 1.22 0.93
C LEU A 40 5.13 0.81 -0.50
N ILE A 41 4.32 1.62 -1.18
CA ILE A 41 4.13 1.54 -2.64
C ILE A 41 5.03 2.59 -3.27
N LEU A 42 5.90 2.16 -4.19
CA LEU A 42 6.88 3.01 -4.84
C LEU A 42 6.50 3.23 -6.31
N ALA A 43 6.52 4.49 -6.76
CA ALA A 43 6.38 4.83 -8.18
C ALA A 43 7.26 6.04 -8.53
N ASP A 44 8.27 5.81 -9.37
CA ASP A 44 9.27 6.80 -9.77
C ASP A 44 9.86 7.53 -8.53
N GLU A 45 9.76 8.85 -8.43
CA GLU A 45 10.23 9.64 -7.27
C GLU A 45 9.21 9.76 -6.12
N ARG A 46 8.13 8.97 -6.13
CA ARG A 46 7.02 9.05 -5.16
C ARG A 46 6.87 7.76 -4.37
N CYS A 47 6.37 7.92 -3.15
CA CYS A 47 6.05 6.81 -2.26
C CYS A 47 4.70 7.05 -1.57
N TYR A 48 3.94 5.98 -1.40
CA TYR A 48 2.81 5.93 -0.48
C TYR A 48 3.16 5.02 0.69
N SER A 49 3.14 5.58 1.90
CA SER A 49 3.26 4.86 3.16
C SER A 49 1.86 4.54 3.70
N PHE A 50 1.61 3.30 4.07
CA PHE A 50 0.35 2.94 4.74
C PHE A 50 0.35 3.43 6.20
N ALA A 51 1.52 3.46 6.85
CA ALA A 51 1.68 3.98 8.21
C ALA A 51 1.36 5.48 8.31
N ASP A 52 1.92 6.30 7.42
CA ASP A 52 1.68 7.76 7.39
C ASP A 52 0.21 8.11 7.15
N GLN A 53 -0.52 7.20 6.52
CA GLN A 53 -1.94 7.37 6.18
C GLN A 53 -2.88 6.85 7.26
N GLY A 54 -2.33 6.42 8.41
CA GLY A 54 -3.10 5.94 9.56
C GLY A 54 -3.88 4.66 9.28
N TRP A 55 -3.35 3.79 8.41
CA TRP A 55 -4.03 2.55 8.06
C TRP A 55 -4.21 1.69 9.31
N PRO A 56 -5.41 1.14 9.56
CA PRO A 56 -5.65 0.31 10.74
C PRO A 56 -4.75 -0.94 10.67
N GLY A 57 -3.80 -1.01 11.61
CA GLY A 57 -2.81 -2.08 11.73
C GLY A 57 -1.37 -1.66 11.43
N ALA A 58 -1.12 -0.50 10.83
CA ALA A 58 0.24 0.06 10.79
C ALA A 58 0.61 0.69 12.14
#